data_AF-A0A1G3U7S6-F1
#
_entry.id   AF-A0A1G3U7S6-F1
#
_cell.length_a   1.000
_cell.length_b   1.000
_cell.length_c   1.000
_cell.angle_alpha   90.00
_cell.angle_beta   90.00
_cell.angle_gamma   90.00
#
_symmetry.space_group_name_H-M   'P 1'
#
loop_
_entity.id
_entity.type
_entity.pdbx_description
1 polymer ?
#
loop_
_entity_poly.entity_id
_entity_poly.type
_entity_poly.pdbx_seq_one_letter_code
_entity_poly.pdbx_strand_id
1 'polypeptide(L)'
;MADRRLFALVSILIGISIVLIYSLSVYTTILFGVNEFHFAVRQTIFGFLSIFVIWLLAQGDPDKLLTPIGFTLFIGSAILMVAMPFLPEFLVSAVGGAKRWIKVFGFSLAPVEFFKVGFVYFLAWSFSRKLGHHGGMGVKEEFIRFVPYGFIFVGAMFIIAIVQNDLGQVVVLGLTLLFMLMFAGSSFRFFLTLLIGALIFFLFFIFTAEHRILRIKSWWALAQNSVLEIFPESVAAQLRVPTEVEPYQIGHSLNAIHNGGFFGVGMSNGTFKLGFLSEVHTDFILAGLAEEFGFVGVL
;
A
#
# COMPACT_ATOMS: atom_id res chain seq x y z
N MET A 1 15.13 25.79 -2.88
CA MET A 1 13.81 26.38 -2.60
C MET A 1 12.78 25.26 -2.62
N ALA A 2 11.84 25.23 -1.67
CA ALA A 2 10.79 24.21 -1.64
C ALA A 2 9.87 24.33 -2.86
N ASP A 3 9.48 23.20 -3.44
CA ASP A 3 8.55 23.15 -4.58
C ASP A 3 7.12 23.47 -4.12
N ARG A 4 6.69 24.70 -4.38
CA ARG A 4 5.35 25.19 -4.03
C ARG A 4 4.24 24.48 -4.79
N ARG A 5 4.51 24.03 -6.03
CA ARG A 5 3.49 23.36 -6.86
C ARG A 5 3.22 21.98 -6.29
N LEU A 6 4.27 21.22 -5.97
CA LEU A 6 4.12 19.92 -5.34
C LEU A 6 3.38 20.03 -4.00
N PHE A 7 3.76 21.00 -3.16
CA PHE A 7 3.08 21.25 -1.89
C PHE A 7 1.58 21.55 -2.06
N ALA A 8 1.23 22.42 -3.02
CA ALA A 8 -0.17 22.77 -3.30
C ALA A 8 -0.98 21.55 -3.80
N LEU A 9 -0.42 20.77 -4.74
CA LEU A 9 -1.08 19.58 -5.27
C LEU A 9 -1.34 18.53 -4.19
N VAL A 10 -0.34 18.26 -3.35
CA VAL A 10 -0.49 17.32 -2.22
C VAL A 10 -1.55 17.82 -1.22
N SER A 11 -1.56 19.12 -0.92
CA SER A 11 -2.55 19.71 -0.01
C SER A 11 -3.97 19.61 -0.58
N ILE A 12 -4.15 19.81 -1.88
CA ILE A 12 -5.44 19.64 -2.57
C ILE A 12 -5.90 18.18 -2.48
N LEU A 13 -5.02 17.21 -2.73
CA LEU A 13 -5.36 15.78 -2.63
C LEU A 13 -5.78 15.39 -1.20
N ILE A 14 -5.10 15.94 -0.18
CA ILE A 14 -5.51 15.75 1.22
C ILE A 14 -6.90 16.36 1.47
N GLY A 15 -7.18 17.54 0.92
CA GLY A 15 -8.51 18.17 0.97
C GLY A 15 -9.60 17.32 0.34
N ILE A 16 -9.35 16.78 -0.86
CA ILE A 16 -10.26 15.85 -1.55
C ILE A 16 -10.50 14.61 -0.69
N SER A 17 -9.46 14.03 -0.08
CA SER A 17 -9.58 12.88 0.82
C SER A 17 -10.51 13.16 2.01
N ILE A 18 -10.45 14.35 2.62
CA ILE A 18 -11.34 14.74 3.72
C ILE A 18 -12.81 14.74 3.28
N VAL A 19 -13.09 15.30 2.10
CA VAL A 19 -14.44 15.37 1.52
C VAL A 19 -14.98 13.97 1.24
N LEU A 20 -14.15 13.08 0.67
CA LEU A 20 -14.52 11.70 0.38
C LEU A 20 -14.79 10.90 1.66
N ILE A 21 -13.97 11.06 2.70
CA ILE A 21 -14.17 10.37 3.98
C ILE A 21 -15.51 10.75 4.59
N TYR A 22 -15.90 12.03 4.54
CA TYR A 22 -17.22 12.45 5.01
C TYR A 22 -18.34 11.76 4.22
N SER A 23 -18.26 11.76 2.89
CA SER A 23 -19.29 11.18 2.03
C SER A 23 -19.40 9.65 2.17
N LEU A 24 -18.27 8.94 2.24
CA LEU A 24 -18.22 7.48 2.11
C LEU A 24 -18.33 6.73 3.45
N SER A 25 -18.21 7.43 4.59
CA SER A 25 -18.26 6.80 5.92
C SER A 25 -19.67 6.68 6.53
N VAL A 26 -20.72 7.06 5.80
CA VAL A 26 -22.12 7.11 6.30
C VAL A 26 -22.55 5.80 6.96
N TYR A 27 -22.43 4.67 6.28
CA TYR A 27 -22.81 3.37 6.86
C TYR A 27 -22.00 3.02 8.10
N THR A 28 -20.70 3.30 8.09
CA THR A 28 -19.81 3.06 9.22
C THR A 28 -20.20 3.90 10.44
N THR A 29 -20.61 5.16 10.24
CA THR A 29 -21.09 6.00 11.34
C THR A 29 -22.37 5.45 11.98
N ILE A 30 -23.31 4.95 11.17
CA ILE A 30 -24.55 4.33 11.63
C ILE A 30 -24.26 3.02 12.36
N LEU A 31 -23.40 2.16 11.79
CA LEU A 31 -23.04 0.86 12.34
C LEU A 31 -22.42 0.97 13.74
N PHE A 32 -21.55 1.96 13.96
CA PHE A 32 -20.90 2.19 15.26
C PHE A 32 -21.67 3.15 16.18
N GLY A 33 -22.81 3.69 15.74
CA GLY A 33 -23.61 4.64 16.52
C GLY A 33 -22.85 5.94 16.88
N VAL A 34 -21.94 6.37 16.01
CA VAL A 34 -21.13 7.59 16.21
C VAL A 34 -21.73 8.78 15.43
N ASN A 35 -21.33 9.99 15.82
CA ASN A 35 -21.74 11.21 15.11
C ASN A 35 -21.30 11.18 13.63
N GLU A 36 -22.11 11.76 12.73
CA GLU A 36 -21.87 11.82 11.28
C GLU A 36 -20.51 12.43 10.91
N PHE A 37 -20.01 13.39 11.70
CA PHE A 37 -18.71 14.02 11.47
C PHE A 37 -17.54 13.27 12.11
N HIS A 38 -17.77 12.14 12.80
CA HIS A 38 -16.74 11.47 13.60
C HIS A 38 -15.46 11.16 12.82
N PHE A 39 -15.58 10.56 11.64
CA PHE A 39 -14.42 10.23 10.79
C PHE A 39 -13.88 11.48 10.08
N ALA A 40 -14.76 12.37 9.61
CA ALA A 40 -14.39 13.59 8.92
C ALA A 40 -13.55 14.54 9.81
N VAL A 41 -13.92 14.72 11.08
CA VAL A 41 -13.15 15.55 12.04
C VAL A 41 -11.77 14.95 12.28
N ARG A 42 -11.67 13.63 12.49
CA ARG A 42 -10.37 12.97 12.67
C ARG A 42 -9.50 13.13 11.43
N GLN A 43 -10.05 12.88 10.24
CA GLN A 43 -9.33 13.04 8.99
C GLN A 43 -8.88 14.49 8.77
N THR A 44 -9.70 15.46 9.16
CA THR A 44 -9.38 16.88 9.09
C THR A 44 -8.20 17.22 10.02
N ILE A 45 -8.24 16.77 11.27
CA ILE A 45 -7.13 16.97 12.23
C ILE A 45 -5.83 16.37 11.69
N PHE A 46 -5.86 15.13 11.20
CA PHE A 46 -4.68 14.48 10.64
C PHE A 46 -4.22 15.08 9.31
N GLY A 47 -5.15 15.56 8.48
CA GLY A 47 -4.84 16.26 7.24
C GLY A 47 -4.08 17.56 7.52
N PHE A 48 -4.57 18.39 8.44
CA PHE A 48 -3.86 19.60 8.87
C PHE A 48 -2.52 19.28 9.53
N LEU A 49 -2.46 18.28 10.40
CA LEU A 49 -1.21 17.83 11.02
C LEU A 49 -0.19 17.40 9.96
N SER A 50 -0.63 16.66 8.94
CA SER A 50 0.23 16.19 7.84
C SER A 50 0.77 17.36 7.01
N ILE A 51 -0.09 18.30 6.62
CA ILE A 51 0.30 19.52 5.89
C ILE A 51 1.30 20.34 6.71
N PHE A 52 1.04 20.49 8.01
CA PHE A 52 1.93 21.18 8.94
C PHE A 52 3.31 20.50 9.04
N VAL A 53 3.35 19.17 9.17
CA VAL A 53 4.60 18.40 9.21
C VAL A 53 5.38 18.53 7.90
N ILE A 54 4.70 18.44 6.75
CA ILE A 54 5.32 18.66 5.43
C ILE A 54 5.95 20.06 5.36
N TRP A 55 5.18 21.09 5.74
CA TRP A 55 5.65 22.47 5.74
C TRP A 55 6.84 22.68 6.67
N LEU A 56 6.80 22.11 7.89
CA LEU A 56 7.86 22.21 8.89
C LEU A 56 9.16 21.57 8.41
N LEU A 57 9.08 20.34 7.88
CA LEU A 57 10.24 19.64 7.34
C LEU A 57 10.85 20.38 6.13
N ALA A 58 10.02 21.03 5.31
CA ALA A 58 10.46 21.79 4.15
C ALA A 58 11.20 23.10 4.51
N GLN A 59 11.10 23.59 5.75
CA GLN A 59 11.85 24.78 6.20
C GLN A 59 13.30 24.47 6.56
N GLY A 60 13.62 23.21 6.84
CA GLY A 60 14.92 22.83 7.35
C GLY A 60 15.93 22.43 6.29
N ASP A 61 17.19 22.33 6.73
CA ASP A 61 18.32 21.92 5.89
C ASP A 61 18.27 20.39 5.68
N PRO A 62 18.02 19.89 4.44
CA PRO A 62 17.84 18.47 4.19
C PRO A 62 19.09 17.66 4.53
N ASP A 63 20.29 18.21 4.34
CA ASP A 63 21.54 17.49 4.58
C ASP A 63 21.73 17.18 6.07
N LYS A 64 21.24 18.07 6.93
CA LYS A 64 21.31 17.93 8.39
C LYS A 64 20.13 17.16 8.97
N LEU A 65 18.92 17.38 8.45
CA LEU A 65 17.70 16.79 9.00
C LEU A 65 17.44 15.36 8.52
N LEU A 66 17.70 15.05 7.25
CA LEU A 66 17.32 13.75 6.70
C LEU A 66 18.12 12.60 7.31
N THR A 67 19.38 12.84 7.69
CA THR A 67 20.23 11.82 8.31
C THR A 67 19.68 11.31 9.65
N PRO A 68 19.53 12.14 10.69
CA PRO A 68 18.99 11.68 11.96
C PRO A 68 17.55 11.16 11.78
N ILE A 69 16.69 11.86 11.05
CA ILE A 69 15.30 11.44 10.86
C ILE A 69 15.24 10.08 10.16
N GLY A 70 15.91 9.92 9.02
CA GLY A 70 15.88 8.68 8.24
C GLY A 70 16.39 7.47 9.02
N PHE A 71 17.48 7.62 9.78
CA PHE A 71 17.98 6.55 10.63
C PHE A 71 17.10 6.26 11.85
N THR A 72 16.52 7.29 12.47
CA THR A 72 15.55 7.11 13.56
C THR A 72 14.30 6.39 13.05
N LEU A 73 13.78 6.75 11.88
CA LEU A 73 12.64 6.07 11.27
C LEU A 73 12.97 4.64 10.85
N PHE A 74 14.21 4.36 10.44
CA PHE A 74 14.62 3.01 10.07
C PHE A 74 14.82 2.12 11.31
N ILE A 75 15.76 2.49 12.18
CA ILE A 75 16.16 1.68 13.33
C ILE A 75 15.11 1.74 14.44
N GLY A 76 14.58 2.93 14.73
CA GLY A 76 13.55 3.11 15.75
C GLY A 76 12.28 2.34 15.43
N SER A 77 11.80 2.41 14.18
CA SER A 77 10.62 1.64 13.77
C SER A 77 10.89 0.13 13.74
N ALA A 78 12.10 -0.31 13.38
CA ALA A 78 12.48 -1.73 13.45
C ALA A 78 12.41 -2.25 14.89
N ILE A 79 13.00 -1.51 15.83
CA ILE A 79 12.97 -1.84 17.26
C ILE A 79 11.51 -1.87 17.76
N LEU A 80 10.70 -0.87 17.40
CA LEU A 80 9.29 -0.84 17.78
C LEU A 80 8.54 -2.06 17.23
N MET A 81 8.69 -2.40 15.95
CA MET A 81 8.03 -3.57 15.37
C MET A 81 8.38 -4.88 16.08
N VAL A 82 9.63 -5.04 16.51
CA VAL A 82 10.08 -6.21 17.28
C VAL A 82 9.56 -6.17 18.72
N ALA A 83 9.42 -4.99 19.32
CA ALA A 83 8.92 -4.82 20.68
C ALA A 83 7.39 -5.01 20.79
N MET A 84 6.63 -4.72 19.73
CA MET A 84 5.17 -4.73 19.72
C MET A 84 4.50 -6.00 20.27
N PRO A 85 4.95 -7.23 19.97
CA PRO A 85 4.37 -8.44 20.54
C PRO A 85 4.38 -8.46 22.07
N PHE A 86 5.42 -7.88 22.67
CA PHE A 86 5.67 -7.86 24.11
C PHE A 86 5.00 -6.68 24.82
N LEU A 87 4.44 -5.72 24.07
CA LEU A 87 3.74 -4.59 24.65
C LEU A 87 2.32 -4.97 25.12
N PRO A 88 1.82 -4.31 26.18
CA PRO A 88 0.47 -4.50 26.69
C PRO A 88 -0.61 -4.27 25.62
N GLU A 89 -1.73 -5.00 25.73
CA GLU A 89 -2.83 -4.92 24.75
C GLU A 89 -3.50 -3.53 24.66
N PHE A 90 -3.45 -2.75 25.74
CA PHE A 90 -3.98 -1.39 25.72
C PHE A 90 -3.16 -0.44 24.81
N LEU A 91 -1.86 -0.70 24.66
CA LEU A 91 -0.98 0.01 23.72
C LEU A 91 -0.99 -0.63 22.34
N VAL A 92 -1.00 -1.96 22.27
CA VAL A 92 -0.91 -2.71 21.01
C VAL A 92 -2.03 -3.74 20.95
N SER A 93 -3.16 -3.34 20.40
CA SER A 93 -4.30 -4.23 20.18
C SER A 93 -4.15 -4.99 18.86
N ALA A 94 -4.43 -6.29 18.87
CA ALA A 94 -4.48 -7.07 17.65
C ALA A 94 -5.70 -6.67 16.81
N VAL A 95 -5.48 -6.26 15.57
CA VAL A 95 -6.52 -5.97 14.57
C VAL A 95 -6.30 -6.94 13.41
N GLY A 96 -7.33 -7.70 13.02
CA GLY A 96 -7.21 -8.71 11.98
C GLY A 96 -6.22 -9.84 12.32
N GLY A 97 -6.06 -10.16 13.62
CA GLY A 97 -5.17 -11.22 14.08
C GLY A 97 -3.68 -10.84 14.18
N ALA A 98 -3.32 -9.56 14.01
CA ALA A 98 -1.94 -9.10 14.08
C ALA A 98 -1.77 -7.80 14.90
N LYS A 99 -0.69 -7.72 15.67
CA LYS A 99 -0.29 -6.56 16.46
C LYS A 99 0.49 -5.56 15.59
N ARG A 100 -0.24 -4.78 14.77
CA ARG A 100 0.35 -3.83 13.79
C ARG A 100 0.27 -2.35 14.14
N TRP A 101 -0.57 -2.00 15.10
CA TRP A 101 -0.85 -0.61 15.45
C TRP A 101 -0.51 -0.32 16.90
N ILE A 102 0.25 0.76 17.14
CA ILE A 102 0.52 1.30 18.47
C ILE A 102 -0.46 2.44 18.72
N LYS A 103 -1.24 2.33 19.80
CA LYS A 103 -2.16 3.36 20.28
C LYS A 103 -1.41 4.29 21.23
N VAL A 104 -1.27 5.56 20.83
CA VAL A 104 -0.58 6.61 21.59
C VAL A 104 -1.48 7.84 21.63
N PHE A 105 -1.84 8.30 22.83
CA PHE A 105 -2.67 9.51 23.06
C PHE A 105 -3.96 9.58 22.22
N GLY A 106 -4.65 8.46 22.04
CA GLY A 106 -5.92 8.40 21.30
C GLY A 106 -5.78 8.26 19.77
N PHE A 107 -4.55 8.10 19.27
CA PHE A 107 -4.24 7.89 17.87
C PHE A 107 -3.54 6.56 17.65
N SER A 108 -3.67 5.99 16.46
CA SER A 108 -3.03 4.73 16.07
C SER A 108 -1.91 5.01 15.07
N LEU A 109 -0.71 4.50 15.34
CA LEU A 109 0.46 4.60 14.47
C LEU A 109 0.92 3.20 14.06
N ALA A 110 1.22 3.02 12.78
CA ALA A 110 1.79 1.79 12.25
C ALA A 110 3.30 1.98 12.04
N PRO A 111 4.18 1.36 12.86
CA PRO A 111 5.63 1.52 12.72
C PRO A 111 6.17 1.11 11.34
N VAL A 112 5.52 0.16 10.66
CA VAL A 112 5.92 -0.30 9.32
C VAL A 112 5.87 0.83 8.26
N GLU A 113 4.96 1.79 8.41
CA GLU A 113 4.85 2.94 7.50
C GLU A 113 6.07 3.86 7.62
N PHE A 114 6.51 4.12 8.85
CA PHE A 114 7.73 4.88 9.12
C PHE A 114 9.00 4.11 8.73
N PHE A 115 9.01 2.79 8.96
CA PHE A 115 10.11 1.93 8.58
C PHE A 115 10.39 1.99 7.07
N LYS A 116 9.36 2.02 6.21
CA LYS A 116 9.53 2.14 4.75
C LYS A 116 10.30 3.41 4.36
N VAL A 117 9.94 4.55 4.95
CA VAL A 117 10.63 5.83 4.71
C VAL A 117 12.10 5.74 5.14
N GLY A 118 12.35 5.19 6.34
CA GLY A 118 13.70 4.97 6.84
C GLY A 118 14.52 3.99 5.98
N PHE A 119 13.90 2.94 5.46
CA PHE A 119 14.54 1.96 4.58
C PHE A 119 14.96 2.59 3.26
N VAL A 120 14.09 3.39 2.63
CA VAL A 120 14.44 4.15 1.42
C VAL A 120 15.61 5.10 1.69
N TYR A 121 15.57 5.82 2.81
CA TYR A 121 16.67 6.70 3.20
C TYR A 121 17.98 5.92 3.39
N PHE A 122 17.95 4.80 4.14
CA PHE A 122 19.12 3.95 4.37
C PHE A 122 19.74 3.46 3.04
N LEU A 123 18.89 2.99 2.12
CA LEU A 123 19.35 2.56 0.79
C LEU A 123 19.99 3.72 0.04
N ALA A 124 19.33 4.88 -0.07
CA ALA A 124 19.85 6.06 -0.75
C ALA A 124 21.20 6.53 -0.15
N TRP A 125 21.27 6.60 1.18
CA TRP A 125 22.46 6.99 1.93
C TRP A 125 23.61 6.00 1.76
N SER A 126 23.34 4.69 1.69
CA SER A 126 24.38 3.68 1.47
C SER A 126 24.81 3.61 0.01
N PHE A 127 23.86 3.69 -0.92
CA PHE A 127 24.11 3.64 -2.36
C PHE A 127 24.96 4.82 -2.82
N SER A 128 24.62 6.05 -2.41
CA SER A 128 25.38 7.25 -2.77
C SER A 128 26.86 7.23 -2.37
N ARG A 129 27.23 6.48 -1.31
CA ARG A 129 28.60 6.43 -0.80
C ARG A 129 29.38 5.18 -1.19
N LYS A 130 28.69 4.05 -1.35
CA LYS A 130 29.32 2.76 -1.66
C LYS A 130 29.17 2.32 -3.11
N LEU A 131 28.15 2.84 -3.80
CA LEU A 131 27.80 2.46 -5.16
C LEU A 131 28.07 3.62 -6.13
N GLY A 132 29.33 3.89 -6.43
CA GLY A 132 29.70 4.80 -7.52
C GLY A 132 29.34 4.23 -8.91
N HIS A 133 29.35 5.09 -9.94
CA HIS A 133 29.10 4.72 -11.35
C HIS A 133 30.15 3.75 -11.88
N HIS A 134 29.76 2.50 -12.11
CA HIS A 134 30.62 1.50 -12.75
C HIS A 134 29.78 0.77 -13.80
N GLY A 135 29.88 1.20 -15.05
CA GLY A 135 29.30 0.50 -16.19
C GLY A 135 30.15 -0.73 -16.53
N GLY A 136 29.50 -1.85 -16.88
CA GLY A 136 30.17 -3.02 -17.44
C GLY A 136 30.46 -4.19 -16.49
N MET A 137 29.98 -4.16 -15.25
CA MET A 137 30.09 -5.31 -14.35
C MET A 137 29.18 -6.47 -14.79
N GLY A 138 29.65 -7.69 -14.57
CA GLY A 138 28.83 -8.89 -14.80
C GLY A 138 27.73 -9.05 -13.74
N VAL A 139 26.64 -9.73 -14.09
CA VAL A 139 25.48 -9.99 -13.17
C VAL A 139 25.93 -10.61 -11.84
N LYS A 140 26.97 -11.45 -11.85
CA LYS A 140 27.53 -12.08 -10.64
C LYS A 140 28.21 -11.08 -9.70
N GLU A 141 28.93 -10.11 -10.26
CA GLU A 141 29.62 -9.06 -9.49
C GLU A 141 28.59 -8.09 -8.89
N GLU A 142 27.55 -7.76 -9.65
CA GLU A 142 26.41 -6.99 -9.14
C GLU A 142 25.73 -7.72 -7.99
N PHE A 143 25.52 -9.04 -8.10
CA PHE A 143 24.94 -9.82 -7.00
C PHE A 143 25.76 -9.68 -5.72
N ILE A 144 27.07 -9.93 -5.79
CA ILE A 144 27.98 -9.81 -4.63
C ILE A 144 27.94 -8.39 -4.04
N ARG A 145 27.91 -7.36 -4.89
CA ARG A 145 27.82 -5.95 -4.48
C ARG A 145 26.53 -5.64 -3.73
N PHE A 146 25.42 -6.29 -4.12
CA PHE A 146 24.10 -6.02 -3.55
C PHE A 146 23.67 -6.98 -2.42
N VAL A 147 24.39 -8.09 -2.23
CA VAL A 147 24.16 -9.07 -1.15
C VAL A 147 23.95 -8.44 0.24
N PRO A 148 24.73 -7.44 0.69
CA PRO A 148 24.51 -6.82 2.00
C PRO A 148 23.11 -6.21 2.16
N TYR A 149 22.57 -5.62 1.08
CA TYR A 149 21.22 -5.04 1.08
C TYR A 149 20.16 -6.13 1.03
N GLY A 150 20.45 -7.25 0.35
CA GLY A 150 19.63 -8.46 0.41
C GLY A 150 19.50 -8.99 1.84
N PHE A 151 20.58 -9.05 2.61
CA PHE A 151 20.51 -9.47 4.02
C PHE A 151 19.68 -8.53 4.89
N ILE A 152 19.83 -7.21 4.70
CA ILE A 152 19.01 -6.22 5.42
C ILE A 152 17.53 -6.37 5.06
N PHE A 153 17.23 -6.58 3.78
CA PHE A 153 15.87 -6.83 3.31
C PHE A 153 15.31 -8.13 3.89
N VAL A 154 16.08 -9.22 3.93
CA VAL A 154 15.64 -10.48 4.53
C VAL A 154 15.35 -10.29 6.03
N GLY A 155 16.19 -9.55 6.75
CA GLY A 155 15.93 -9.19 8.15
C GLY A 155 14.62 -8.40 8.32
N ALA A 156 14.41 -7.38 7.49
CA ALA A 156 13.18 -6.60 7.46
C ALA A 156 11.95 -7.48 7.14
N MET A 157 12.09 -8.37 6.16
CA MET A 157 11.06 -9.33 5.78
C MET A 157 10.70 -10.24 6.95
N PHE A 158 11.67 -10.77 7.70
CA PHE A 158 11.37 -11.60 8.86
C PHE A 158 10.58 -10.84 9.92
N ILE A 159 10.97 -9.60 10.23
CA ILE A 159 10.23 -8.76 11.18
C ILE A 159 8.79 -8.55 10.69
N ILE A 160 8.60 -8.18 9.43
CA ILE A 160 7.27 -7.81 8.92
C ILE A 160 6.39 -9.05 8.66
N ALA A 161 6.92 -10.10 8.03
CA ALA A 161 6.16 -11.29 7.68
C ALA A 161 5.80 -12.12 8.91
N ILE A 162 6.70 -12.23 9.91
CA ILE A 162 6.49 -13.12 11.06
C ILE A 162 5.92 -12.35 12.25
N VAL A 163 6.50 -11.20 12.59
CA VAL A 163 6.08 -10.44 13.79
C VAL A 163 4.81 -9.65 13.52
N GLN A 164 4.74 -8.99 12.37
CA GLN A 164 3.58 -8.17 11.99
C GLN A 164 2.54 -8.98 11.19
N ASN A 165 2.88 -10.19 10.73
CA ASN A 165 2.04 -11.02 9.86
C ASN A 165 1.53 -10.26 8.62
N ASP A 166 2.38 -9.40 8.03
CA ASP A 166 1.98 -8.51 6.92
C ASP A 166 2.80 -8.77 5.65
N LEU A 167 2.33 -9.72 4.84
CA LEU A 167 2.98 -10.06 3.57
C LEU A 167 2.89 -8.93 2.53
N GLY A 168 1.86 -8.08 2.61
CA GLY A 168 1.69 -6.98 1.65
C GLY A 168 2.83 -5.97 1.76
N GLN A 169 3.19 -5.60 2.99
CA GLN A 169 4.29 -4.68 3.25
C GLN A 169 5.67 -5.25 2.84
N VAL A 170 5.85 -6.57 2.92
CA VAL A 170 7.06 -7.24 2.40
C VAL A 170 7.17 -7.06 0.89
N VAL A 171 6.08 -7.27 0.15
CA VAL A 171 6.07 -7.11 -1.32
C VAL A 171 6.36 -5.66 -1.69
N VAL A 172 5.75 -4.69 -1.01
CA VAL A 172 6.00 -3.25 -1.24
C VAL A 172 7.47 -2.89 -1.00
N LEU A 173 8.07 -3.37 0.09
CA LEU A 173 9.49 -3.14 0.38
C LEU A 173 10.41 -3.84 -0.64
N GLY A 174 10.06 -5.05 -1.07
CA GLY A 174 10.81 -5.79 -2.08
C GLY A 174 10.83 -5.06 -3.42
N LEU A 175 9.67 -4.59 -3.89
CA LEU A 175 9.56 -3.75 -5.08
C LEU A 175 10.36 -2.45 -4.91
N THR A 176 10.25 -1.80 -3.75
CA THR A 176 11.01 -0.57 -3.45
C THR A 176 12.52 -0.81 -3.56
N LEU A 177 13.02 -1.92 -3.00
CA LEU A 177 14.43 -2.30 -3.14
C LEU A 177 14.79 -2.50 -4.61
N LEU A 178 14.01 -3.26 -5.38
CA LEU A 178 14.28 -3.52 -6.80
C LEU A 178 14.38 -2.22 -7.62
N PHE A 179 13.45 -1.28 -7.42
CA PHE A 179 13.49 0.02 -8.11
C PHE A 179 14.68 0.87 -7.65
N MET A 180 14.99 0.90 -6.36
CA MET A 180 16.16 1.62 -5.83
C MET A 180 17.48 1.06 -6.39
N LEU A 181 17.59 -0.26 -6.57
CA LEU A 181 18.75 -0.90 -7.20
C LEU A 181 18.93 -0.48 -8.66
N MET A 182 17.84 -0.34 -9.41
CA MET A 182 17.86 0.17 -10.77
C MET A 182 18.41 1.60 -10.82
N PHE A 183 17.95 2.47 -9.91
CA PHE A 183 18.46 3.85 -9.83
C PHE A 183 19.90 3.95 -9.30
N ALA A 184 20.36 2.96 -8.54
CA ALA A 184 21.73 2.88 -8.04
C ALA A 184 22.78 2.50 -9.12
N GLY A 185 22.35 2.36 -10.38
CA GLY A 185 23.22 2.03 -11.51
C GLY A 185 23.43 0.53 -11.73
N SER A 186 22.49 -0.31 -11.27
CA SER A 186 22.48 -1.73 -11.62
C SER A 186 22.08 -1.95 -13.09
N SER A 187 22.64 -2.97 -13.71
CA SER A 187 22.26 -3.40 -15.06
C SER A 187 20.78 -3.81 -15.13
N PHE A 188 20.11 -3.44 -16.22
CA PHE A 188 18.72 -3.86 -16.47
C PHE A 188 18.56 -5.40 -16.48
N ARG A 189 19.62 -6.13 -16.88
CA ARG A 189 19.66 -7.60 -16.86
C ARG A 189 19.60 -8.15 -15.44
N PHE A 190 20.35 -7.55 -14.51
CA PHE A 190 20.32 -7.95 -13.10
C PHE A 190 18.97 -7.63 -12.45
N PHE A 191 18.42 -6.44 -12.72
CA PHE A 191 17.06 -6.09 -12.30
C PHE A 191 16.05 -7.13 -12.77
N LEU A 192 16.06 -7.49 -14.07
CA LEU A 192 15.13 -8.48 -14.62
C LEU A 192 15.35 -9.87 -14.02
N THR A 193 16.59 -10.26 -13.74
CA THR A 193 16.91 -11.53 -13.07
C THR A 193 16.30 -11.60 -11.68
N LEU A 194 16.44 -10.54 -10.88
CA LEU A 194 15.83 -10.48 -9.55
C LEU A 194 14.29 -10.43 -9.60
N LEU A 195 13.71 -9.70 -10.56
CA LEU A 195 12.28 -9.61 -10.75
C LEU A 195 11.66 -10.97 -11.11
N ILE A 196 12.28 -11.69 -12.06
CA ILE A 196 11.86 -13.04 -12.44
C ILE A 196 12.03 -13.99 -11.26
N GLY A 197 13.15 -13.92 -10.53
CA GLY A 197 13.37 -14.72 -9.33
C GLY A 197 12.29 -14.50 -8.26
N ALA A 198 11.94 -13.24 -8.00
CA ALA A 198 10.87 -12.88 -7.06
C ALA A 198 9.50 -13.40 -7.53
N LEU A 199 9.21 -13.30 -8.84
CA LEU A 199 7.97 -13.82 -9.43
C LEU A 199 7.87 -15.34 -9.30
N ILE A 200 8.95 -16.08 -9.61
CA ILE A 200 9.00 -17.54 -9.46
C ILE A 200 8.78 -17.94 -8.00
N PHE A 201 9.45 -17.26 -7.06
CA PHE A 201 9.28 -17.51 -5.62
C PHE A 201 7.83 -17.26 -5.18
N PHE A 202 7.23 -16.17 -5.67
CA PHE A 202 5.84 -15.82 -5.37
C PHE A 202 4.85 -16.86 -5.93
N LEU A 203 5.04 -17.30 -7.18
CA LEU A 203 4.23 -18.36 -7.79
C LEU A 203 4.35 -19.68 -7.01
N PHE A 204 5.56 -20.09 -6.65
CA PHE A 204 5.80 -21.26 -5.81
C PHE A 204 5.04 -21.17 -4.46
N PHE A 205 5.08 -20.00 -3.83
CA PHE A 205 4.40 -19.76 -2.56
C PHE A 205 2.87 -19.76 -2.67
N ILE A 206 2.32 -19.33 -3.81
CA ILE A 206 0.89 -19.46 -4.12
C ILE A 206 0.47 -20.92 -4.19
N PHE A 207 1.21 -21.75 -4.93
CA PHE A 207 0.87 -23.17 -5.11
C PHE A 207 0.95 -24.00 -3.82
N THR A 208 1.66 -23.50 -2.82
CA THR A 208 1.82 -24.19 -1.52
C THR A 208 0.58 -24.05 -0.62
N ALA A 209 -0.31 -23.08 -0.88
CA ALA A 209 -1.41 -22.76 0.01
C ALA A 209 -2.76 -22.73 -0.72
N GLU A 210 -3.63 -23.70 -0.42
CA GLU A 210 -4.92 -23.88 -1.09
C GLU A 210 -5.81 -22.63 -1.04
N HIS A 211 -5.86 -21.93 0.10
CA HIS A 211 -6.63 -20.69 0.26
C HIS A 211 -6.20 -19.57 -0.69
N ARG A 212 -4.95 -19.54 -1.15
CA ARG A 212 -4.44 -18.53 -2.09
C ARG A 212 -4.85 -18.85 -3.51
N ILE A 213 -4.80 -20.12 -3.87
CA ILE A 213 -5.28 -20.62 -5.17
C ILE A 213 -6.79 -20.32 -5.30
N LEU A 214 -7.56 -20.51 -4.23
CA LEU A 214 -8.99 -20.19 -4.23
C LEU A 214 -9.27 -18.70 -4.48
N ARG A 215 -8.47 -17.79 -3.89
CA ARG A 215 -8.59 -16.34 -4.15
C ARG A 215 -8.26 -15.97 -5.60
N ILE A 216 -7.27 -16.61 -6.21
CA ILE A 216 -6.91 -16.36 -7.61
C ILE A 216 -8.00 -16.91 -8.53
N LYS A 217 -8.52 -18.11 -8.24
CA LYS A 217 -9.64 -18.69 -8.97
C LYS A 217 -10.89 -17.82 -8.88
N SER A 218 -11.18 -17.26 -7.70
CA SER A 218 -12.35 -16.39 -7.53
C SER A 218 -12.20 -15.03 -8.21
N TRP A 219 -10.99 -14.45 -8.24
CA TRP A 219 -10.70 -13.28 -9.07
C TRP A 219 -10.81 -13.58 -10.56
N TRP A 220 -10.23 -14.70 -11.02
CA TRP A 220 -10.31 -15.12 -12.42
C TRP A 220 -11.76 -15.39 -12.83
N ALA A 221 -12.57 -15.97 -11.95
CA ALA A 221 -13.98 -16.22 -12.19
C ALA A 221 -14.79 -14.95 -12.47
N LEU A 222 -14.40 -13.80 -11.90
CA LEU A 222 -14.98 -12.49 -12.23
C LEU A 222 -14.50 -11.97 -13.59
N ALA A 223 -13.21 -12.09 -13.89
CA ALA A 223 -12.61 -11.54 -15.11
C ALA A 223 -12.83 -12.41 -16.35
N GLN A 224 -13.06 -13.72 -16.18
CA GLN A 224 -13.00 -14.70 -17.26
C GLN A 224 -14.02 -14.44 -18.36
N ASN A 225 -15.23 -13.93 -18.05
CA ASN A 225 -16.23 -13.71 -19.10
C ASN A 225 -15.75 -12.62 -20.08
N SER A 226 -15.27 -11.48 -19.58
CA SER A 226 -14.74 -10.40 -20.41
C SER A 226 -13.46 -10.78 -21.16
N VAL A 227 -12.61 -11.61 -20.58
CA VAL A 227 -11.34 -12.01 -21.21
C VAL A 227 -11.56 -13.14 -22.23
N LEU A 228 -12.37 -14.14 -21.89
CA LEU A 228 -12.54 -15.34 -22.71
C LEU A 228 -13.40 -15.11 -23.94
N GLU A 229 -14.25 -14.08 -23.97
CA GLU A 229 -14.97 -13.64 -25.18
C GLU A 229 -14.03 -13.22 -26.33
N ILE A 230 -12.78 -12.86 -26.02
CA ILE A 230 -11.77 -12.46 -27.01
C ILE A 230 -11.09 -13.68 -27.66
N PHE A 231 -11.20 -14.87 -27.04
CA PHE A 231 -10.53 -16.09 -27.50
C PHE A 231 -11.49 -17.04 -28.25
N PRO A 232 -10.98 -17.88 -29.16
CA PRO A 232 -11.75 -18.96 -29.75
C PRO A 232 -12.32 -19.91 -28.69
N GLU A 233 -13.52 -20.45 -28.93
CA GLU A 233 -14.24 -21.31 -27.96
C GLU A 233 -13.41 -22.48 -27.43
N SER A 234 -12.55 -23.07 -28.27
CA SER A 234 -11.68 -24.19 -27.88
C SER A 234 -10.65 -23.82 -26.81
N VAL A 235 -10.17 -22.58 -26.80
CA VAL A 235 -9.24 -22.04 -25.79
C VAL A 235 -10.03 -21.56 -24.57
N ALA A 236 -11.17 -20.90 -24.80
CA ALA A 236 -12.04 -20.42 -23.74
C ALA A 236 -12.55 -21.55 -22.83
N ALA A 237 -12.94 -22.69 -23.41
CA ALA A 237 -13.42 -23.84 -22.65
C ALA A 237 -12.36 -24.42 -21.69
N GLN A 238 -11.07 -24.35 -22.05
CA GLN A 238 -9.97 -24.87 -21.22
C GLN A 238 -9.61 -23.95 -20.06
N LEU A 239 -9.88 -22.65 -20.20
CA LEU A 239 -9.52 -21.62 -19.22
C LEU A 239 -10.68 -21.26 -18.27
N ARG A 240 -11.91 -21.72 -18.53
CA ARG A 240 -13.06 -21.49 -17.66
C ARG A 240 -12.90 -22.22 -16.32
N VAL A 241 -13.15 -21.51 -15.23
CA VAL A 241 -13.16 -22.04 -13.87
C VAL A 241 -14.59 -21.96 -13.30
N PRO A 242 -15.06 -22.99 -12.55
CA PRO A 242 -16.37 -22.96 -11.89
C PRO A 242 -16.49 -21.78 -10.92
N THR A 243 -17.56 -20.99 -11.08
CA THR A 243 -17.94 -19.88 -10.19
C THR A 243 -18.67 -20.41 -8.96
N GLU A 244 -17.93 -20.90 -7.96
CA GLU A 244 -18.57 -21.40 -6.72
C GLU A 244 -18.75 -20.31 -5.65
N VAL A 245 -17.96 -19.22 -5.69
CA VAL A 245 -18.13 -18.08 -4.78
C VAL A 245 -17.69 -16.79 -5.47
N GLU A 246 -18.63 -15.89 -5.74
CA GLU A 246 -18.32 -14.54 -6.20
C GLU A 246 -17.66 -13.76 -5.04
N PRO A 247 -16.47 -13.14 -5.23
CA PRO A 247 -15.86 -12.33 -4.20
C PRO A 247 -16.72 -11.09 -3.93
N TYR A 248 -17.58 -11.16 -2.90
CA TYR A 248 -18.57 -10.15 -2.53
C TYR A 248 -18.04 -8.71 -2.65
N GLN A 249 -16.92 -8.39 -1.99
CA GLN A 249 -16.35 -7.04 -2.01
C GLN A 249 -15.85 -6.60 -3.39
N ILE A 250 -15.24 -7.50 -4.17
CA ILE A 250 -14.70 -7.15 -5.49
C ILE A 250 -15.86 -6.93 -6.47
N GLY A 251 -16.85 -7.83 -6.50
CA GLY A 251 -18.05 -7.68 -7.32
C GLY A 251 -18.79 -6.38 -7.03
N HIS A 252 -19.07 -6.09 -5.74
CA HIS A 252 -19.72 -4.85 -5.35
C HIS A 252 -18.88 -3.59 -5.66
N SER A 253 -17.54 -3.68 -5.58
CA SER A 253 -16.68 -2.56 -5.98
C SER A 253 -16.76 -2.26 -7.49
N LEU A 254 -16.83 -3.29 -8.33
CA LEU A 254 -16.97 -3.14 -9.77
C LEU A 254 -18.36 -2.60 -10.14
N ASN A 255 -19.40 -3.08 -9.45
CA ASN A 255 -20.75 -2.58 -9.62
C ASN A 255 -20.89 -1.10 -9.19
N ALA A 256 -20.21 -0.67 -8.13
CA ALA A 256 -20.16 0.73 -7.72
C ALA A 256 -19.51 1.62 -8.80
N ILE A 257 -18.38 1.17 -9.36
CA ILE A 257 -17.72 1.86 -10.48
C ILE A 257 -18.65 1.93 -11.70
N HIS A 258 -19.33 0.84 -12.03
CA HIS A 258 -20.29 0.80 -13.13
C HIS A 258 -21.46 1.76 -12.92
N ASN A 259 -22.02 1.81 -11.71
CA ASN A 259 -23.13 2.69 -11.34
C ASN A 259 -22.79 4.19 -11.50
N GLY A 260 -21.52 4.57 -11.27
CA GLY A 260 -21.08 5.95 -11.44
C GLY A 260 -21.06 6.45 -12.88
N GLY A 261 -20.95 5.57 -13.87
CA GLY A 261 -20.88 5.98 -15.28
C GLY A 261 -19.81 7.05 -15.56
N PHE A 262 -20.10 7.99 -16.46
CA PHE A 262 -19.14 9.05 -16.82
C PHE A 262 -19.06 10.20 -15.81
N PHE A 263 -20.18 10.60 -15.21
CA PHE A 263 -20.30 11.83 -14.41
C PHE A 263 -20.59 11.60 -12.92
N GLY A 264 -20.82 10.35 -12.52
CA GLY A 264 -21.17 9.99 -11.16
C GLY A 264 -22.66 10.14 -10.87
N VAL A 265 -23.08 9.58 -9.73
CA VAL A 265 -24.45 9.75 -9.21
C VAL A 265 -24.61 11.02 -8.35
N GLY A 266 -23.52 11.75 -8.14
CA GLY A 266 -23.45 12.95 -7.31
C GLY A 266 -22.91 12.66 -5.91
N MET A 267 -22.29 13.68 -5.31
CA MET A 267 -21.73 13.59 -3.97
C MET A 267 -22.81 13.19 -2.97
N SER A 268 -22.46 12.23 -2.12
CA SER A 268 -23.32 11.65 -1.11
C SER A 268 -24.47 10.77 -1.62
N ASN A 269 -24.70 10.66 -2.93
CA ASN A 269 -25.81 9.86 -3.50
C ASN A 269 -25.41 8.41 -3.83
N GLY A 270 -24.16 8.01 -3.55
CA GLY A 270 -23.70 6.63 -3.71
C GLY A 270 -24.54 5.66 -2.87
N THR A 271 -24.95 4.56 -3.47
CA THR A 271 -25.78 3.54 -2.82
C THR A 271 -24.95 2.39 -2.28
N PHE A 272 -23.81 2.06 -2.91
CA PHE A 272 -23.00 0.91 -2.48
C PHE A 272 -22.38 1.11 -1.10
N LYS A 273 -22.08 2.36 -0.74
CA LYS A 273 -21.62 2.75 0.60
C LYS A 273 -22.65 2.53 1.71
N LEU A 274 -23.91 2.21 1.41
CA LEU A 274 -24.97 1.96 2.39
C LEU A 274 -25.01 0.52 2.92
N GLY A 275 -23.92 -0.24 2.75
CA GLY A 275 -23.77 -1.59 3.28
C GLY A 275 -23.63 -2.69 2.23
N PHE A 276 -23.77 -2.37 0.93
CA PHE A 276 -23.48 -3.31 -0.16
C PHE A 276 -21.98 -3.51 -0.37
N LEU A 277 -21.18 -2.50 -0.04
CA LEU A 277 -19.73 -2.58 0.00
C LEU A 277 -19.27 -2.19 1.40
N SER A 278 -18.57 -3.10 2.07
CA SER A 278 -17.94 -2.80 3.36
C SER A 278 -16.67 -1.97 3.13
N GLU A 279 -16.28 -1.17 4.12
CA GLU A 279 -14.99 -0.46 4.12
C GLU A 279 -14.78 0.48 2.90
N VAL A 280 -15.86 1.10 2.40
CA VAL A 280 -15.80 2.05 1.26
C VAL A 280 -14.92 3.26 1.57
N HIS A 281 -14.90 3.71 2.81
CA HIS A 281 -14.11 4.84 3.25
C HIS A 281 -12.61 4.53 3.43
N THR A 282 -12.20 3.27 3.31
CA THR A 282 -10.81 2.79 3.46
C THR A 282 -10.36 2.05 2.21
N ASP A 283 -10.57 0.74 2.16
CA ASP A 283 -10.01 -0.16 1.13
C ASP A 283 -10.64 0.05 -0.26
N PHE A 284 -11.86 0.60 -0.32
CA PHE A 284 -12.61 0.80 -1.56
C PHE A 284 -12.93 2.28 -1.87
N ILE A 285 -12.10 3.21 -1.40
CA ILE A 285 -12.33 4.65 -1.60
C ILE A 285 -12.41 5.04 -3.08
N LEU A 286 -11.62 4.38 -3.94
CA LEU A 286 -11.65 4.60 -5.39
C LEU A 286 -12.98 4.17 -6.00
N ALA A 287 -13.56 3.07 -5.54
CA ALA A 287 -14.87 2.61 -6.03
C ALA A 287 -15.99 3.56 -5.60
N GLY A 288 -15.91 4.09 -4.36
CA GLY A 288 -16.83 5.13 -3.89
C GLY A 288 -16.67 6.45 -4.64
N LEU A 289 -15.44 6.87 -4.93
CA LEU A 289 -15.16 8.06 -5.75
C LEU A 289 -15.70 7.88 -7.18
N ALA A 290 -15.48 6.72 -7.78
CA ALA A 290 -15.99 6.41 -9.11
C ALA A 290 -17.52 6.38 -9.14
N GLU A 291 -18.18 5.85 -8.11
CA GLU A 291 -19.65 5.89 -8.00
C GLU A 291 -20.16 7.33 -7.93
N GLU A 292 -19.61 8.16 -7.04
CA GLU A 292 -20.15 9.51 -6.77
C GLU A 292 -19.75 10.55 -7.83
N PHE A 293 -18.55 10.46 -8.39
CA PHE A 293 -18.00 11.45 -9.33
C PHE A 293 -17.77 10.91 -10.75
N GLY A 294 -17.99 9.62 -10.98
CA GLY A 294 -17.88 8.99 -12.30
C GLY A 294 -16.44 8.90 -12.80
N PHE A 295 -16.31 8.49 -14.06
CA PHE A 295 -15.02 8.43 -14.77
C PHE A 295 -14.28 9.78 -14.77
N VAL A 296 -15.00 10.90 -14.92
CA VAL A 296 -14.38 12.25 -14.91
C VAL A 296 -13.77 12.59 -13.55
N GLY A 297 -14.36 12.14 -12.44
CA GLY A 297 -13.77 12.34 -11.12
C GLY A 297 -12.53 11.50 -10.85
N VAL A 298 -12.38 10.37 -11.55
CA VAL A 298 -11.22 9.47 -11.43
C VAL A 298 -10.00 9.99 -12.20
N LEU A 299 -10.22 10.68 -13.34
CA LEU A 299 -9.17 11.26 -14.19
C LEU A 299 -8.50 12.49 -13.55
#